data_AF-A0A936A432-F1
#
_entry.id   AF-A0A936A432-F1
#
_cell.length_a   1.000
_cell.length_b   1.000
_cell.length_c   1.000
_cell.angle_alpha   90.00
_cell.angle_beta   90.00
_cell.angle_gamma   90.00
#
_symmetry.space_group_name_H-M   'P 1'
#
loop_
_entity.id
_entity.type
_entity.pdbx_description
1 polymer ?
#
loop_
_entity_poly.entity_id
_entity_poly.type
_entity_poly.pdbx_seq_one_letter_code
_entity_poly.pdbx_strand_id
1 'polypeptide(L)'
;MRNLVFDLNKEPDCLKILRNNNSSYDDLKDDCRGEVLSILKKSQQSYCAYCEKQLQYNINIEHIIPQSVDRSKVLMLENYLGVCSGHFYLNKMRGTKIDHCDKSRQRATLLHLNPKIKADIDQIYYDDDASIMSANINFNNDLNTQLNLNFDQLKLQRQDVFNNNLKQLISVSSTIKMSKTKAYCRALRSAKLRTTEFSGYLIFRYKKLLMNSVSDSIGKRIYASIFCLLNRI
;
A
#
# COMPACT_ATOMS: atom_id res chain seq x y z
N MET A 1 0.72 3.66 2.39
CA MET A 1 0.29 2.26 2.53
C MET A 1 -1.21 2.19 2.78
N ARG A 2 -1.79 1.02 2.54
CA ARG A 2 -3.22 0.74 2.71
C ARG A 2 -3.43 0.03 4.04
N ASN A 3 -4.51 0.38 4.75
CA ASN A 3 -4.99 -0.46 5.85
C ASN A 3 -5.66 -1.69 5.25
N LEU A 4 -5.16 -2.87 5.61
CA LEU A 4 -5.61 -4.13 5.05
C LEU A 4 -6.58 -4.81 6.01
N VAL A 5 -7.78 -5.13 5.53
CA VAL A 5 -8.80 -5.81 6.32
C VAL A 5 -9.04 -7.18 5.70
N PHE A 6 -8.82 -8.21 6.50
CA PHE A 6 -8.96 -9.60 6.10
C PHE A 6 -10.22 -10.18 6.73
N ASP A 7 -11.03 -10.87 5.92
CA ASP A 7 -12.12 -11.68 6.42
C ASP A 7 -11.60 -13.08 6.74
N LEU A 8 -11.22 -13.29 8.00
CA LEU A 8 -10.64 -14.56 8.46
C LEU A 8 -11.63 -15.73 8.38
N ASN A 9 -12.94 -15.46 8.27
CA ASN A 9 -13.94 -16.52 8.05
C ASN A 9 -13.83 -17.16 6.66
N LYS A 10 -13.11 -16.52 5.73
CA LYS A 10 -12.81 -17.07 4.40
C LYS A 10 -11.52 -17.89 4.36
N GLU A 11 -10.96 -18.26 5.51
CA GLU A 11 -9.76 -19.08 5.53
C GLU A 11 -9.98 -20.43 4.80
N PRO A 12 -9.09 -20.81 3.86
CA PRO A 12 -9.18 -22.08 3.16
C PRO A 12 -9.11 -23.27 4.11
N ASP A 13 -9.94 -24.28 3.88
CA ASP A 13 -9.89 -25.52 4.67
C ASP A 13 -8.55 -26.25 4.52
N CYS A 14 -7.86 -26.09 3.39
CA CYS A 14 -6.54 -26.66 3.18
C CYS A 14 -5.50 -26.17 4.22
N LEU A 15 -5.58 -24.90 4.68
CA LEU A 15 -4.69 -24.42 5.75
C LEU A 15 -4.98 -25.10 7.08
N LYS A 16 -6.25 -25.38 7.39
CA LYS A 16 -6.65 -26.13 8.59
C LYS A 16 -6.12 -27.56 8.53
N ILE A 17 -6.25 -28.22 7.38
CA ILE A 17 -5.75 -29.58 7.15
C ILE A 17 -4.22 -29.63 7.33
N LEU A 18 -3.48 -28.70 6.70
CA LEU A 18 -2.02 -28.62 6.84
C LEU A 18 -1.61 -28.41 8.31
N ARG A 19 -2.30 -27.56 9.06
CA ARG A 19 -2.03 -27.36 10.49
C ARG A 19 -2.29 -28.63 11.31
N ASN A 20 -3.40 -29.33 11.06
CA ASN A 20 -3.73 -30.56 11.77
C ASN A 20 -2.72 -31.69 11.50
N ASN A 21 -2.08 -31.68 10.34
CA ASN A 21 -1.05 -32.64 9.96
C ASN A 21 0.36 -32.24 10.42
N ASN A 22 0.51 -31.17 11.20
CA ASN A 22 1.81 -30.60 11.59
C ASN A 22 2.72 -30.30 10.38
N SER A 23 2.12 -29.90 9.25
CA SER A 23 2.85 -29.55 8.03
C SER A 23 3.64 -28.24 8.18
N SER A 24 4.59 -28.05 7.28
CA SER A 24 5.42 -26.85 7.17
C SER A 24 4.87 -25.87 6.13
N TYR A 25 5.46 -24.67 6.04
CA TYR A 25 5.13 -23.73 4.95
C TYR A 25 5.46 -24.30 3.57
N ASP A 26 6.49 -25.14 3.46
CA ASP A 26 6.91 -25.73 2.19
C ASP A 26 5.86 -26.71 1.63
N ASP A 27 4.89 -27.10 2.44
CA ASP A 27 3.74 -27.93 2.04
C ASP A 27 2.59 -27.08 1.47
N LEU A 28 2.63 -25.74 1.61
CA LEU A 28 1.68 -24.82 0.97
C LEU A 28 1.99 -24.65 -0.51
N LYS A 29 1.52 -25.61 -1.31
CA LYS A 29 1.73 -25.68 -2.76
C LYS A 29 0.41 -25.75 -3.53
N ASP A 30 0.53 -25.70 -4.86
CA ASP A 30 -0.53 -25.98 -5.82
C ASP A 30 -1.85 -25.24 -5.52
N ASP A 31 -2.96 -25.97 -5.48
CA ASP A 31 -4.31 -25.41 -5.31
C ASP A 31 -4.45 -24.65 -3.98
N CYS A 32 -3.90 -25.19 -2.89
CA CYS A 32 -3.98 -24.53 -1.58
C CYS A 32 -3.25 -23.18 -1.59
N ARG A 33 -2.07 -23.13 -2.21
CA ARG A 33 -1.34 -21.86 -2.41
C ARG A 33 -2.16 -20.90 -3.29
N GLY A 34 -2.80 -21.40 -4.34
CA GLY A 34 -3.66 -20.64 -5.24
C GLY A 34 -4.84 -19.98 -4.51
N GLU A 35 -5.54 -20.74 -3.66
CA GLU A 35 -6.66 -20.25 -2.85
C GLU A 35 -6.23 -19.16 -1.87
N VAL A 36 -5.12 -19.39 -1.16
CA VAL A 36 -4.54 -18.38 -0.25
C VAL A 36 -4.24 -17.10 -1.02
N LEU A 37 -3.52 -17.18 -2.15
CA LEU A 37 -3.19 -16.02 -2.97
C LEU A 37 -4.44 -15.28 -3.49
N SER A 38 -5.51 -16.01 -3.83
CA SER A 38 -6.79 -15.42 -4.24
C SER A 38 -7.40 -14.57 -3.12
N ILE A 39 -7.39 -15.08 -1.88
CA ILE A 39 -7.87 -14.35 -0.71
C ILE A 39 -7.01 -13.12 -0.41
N LEU A 40 -5.67 -13.27 -0.46
CA LEU A 40 -4.75 -12.15 -0.24
C LEU A 40 -4.98 -11.05 -1.30
N LYS A 41 -5.10 -11.42 -2.58
CA LYS A 41 -5.42 -10.47 -3.66
C LYS A 41 -6.73 -9.75 -3.40
N LYS A 42 -7.80 -10.48 -3.11
CA LYS A 42 -9.12 -9.87 -2.85
C LYS A 42 -9.07 -8.90 -1.67
N SER A 43 -8.48 -9.32 -0.56
CA SER A 43 -8.37 -8.51 0.67
C SER A 43 -7.49 -7.27 0.49
N GLN A 44 -6.51 -7.32 -0.41
CA GLN A 44 -5.59 -6.23 -0.72
C GLN A 44 -5.96 -5.45 -2.00
N GLN A 45 -7.12 -5.73 -2.60
CA GLN A 45 -7.55 -5.17 -3.88
C GLN A 45 -6.52 -5.35 -5.01
N SER A 46 -5.78 -6.46 -4.99
CA SER A 46 -4.70 -6.79 -5.91
C SER A 46 -3.53 -5.81 -5.90
N TYR A 47 -3.22 -5.20 -4.76
CA TYR A 47 -2.01 -4.40 -4.56
C TYR A 47 -1.08 -5.01 -3.52
N CYS A 48 0.22 -4.77 -3.68
CA CYS A 48 1.24 -5.18 -2.73
C CYS A 48 0.98 -4.51 -1.38
N ALA A 49 1.07 -5.29 -0.30
CA ALA A 49 0.82 -4.81 1.07
C ALA A 49 1.68 -3.60 1.47
N TYR A 50 2.88 -3.47 0.90
CA TYR A 50 3.83 -2.41 1.23
C TYR A 50 3.92 -1.32 0.15
N CYS A 51 4.40 -1.64 -1.05
CA CYS A 51 4.66 -0.61 -2.05
C CYS A 51 3.41 -0.09 -2.78
N GLU A 52 2.25 -0.70 -2.58
CA GLU A 52 0.99 -0.39 -3.30
C GLU A 52 1.04 -0.54 -4.83
N LYS A 53 2.03 -1.25 -5.37
CA LYS A 53 2.05 -1.67 -6.79
C LYS A 53 1.05 -2.79 -7.03
N GLN A 54 0.48 -2.85 -8.23
CA GLN A 54 -0.47 -3.86 -8.63
C GLN A 54 0.22 -5.24 -8.68
N LEU A 55 -0.42 -6.24 -8.09
CA LEU A 55 0.01 -7.63 -8.06
C LEU A 55 -0.48 -8.34 -9.32
N GLN A 56 0.28 -8.24 -10.40
CA GLN A 56 -0.04 -8.88 -11.68
C GLN A 56 0.53 -10.31 -11.75
N TYR A 57 1.83 -10.47 -11.47
CA TYR A 57 2.57 -11.74 -11.57
C TYR A 57 3.57 -11.89 -10.42
N ASN A 58 4.03 -13.12 -10.17
CA ASN A 58 5.09 -13.46 -9.20
C ASN A 58 4.83 -12.88 -7.80
N ILE A 59 3.70 -13.28 -7.22
CA ILE A 59 3.25 -12.82 -5.91
C ILE A 59 3.82 -13.76 -4.85
N ASN A 60 4.45 -13.16 -3.85
CA ASN A 60 4.94 -13.87 -2.69
C ASN A 60 3.93 -13.75 -1.55
N ILE A 61 3.90 -14.79 -0.71
CA ILE A 61 3.21 -14.76 0.57
C ILE A 61 4.29 -14.44 1.60
N GLU A 62 4.17 -13.27 2.23
CA GLU A 62 5.06 -12.86 3.31
C GLU A 62 4.39 -13.09 4.67
N HIS A 63 5.19 -13.53 5.64
CA HIS A 63 4.79 -13.64 7.03
C HIS A 63 5.03 -12.32 7.77
N ILE A 64 4.00 -11.79 8.45
CA ILE A 64 4.14 -10.62 9.33
C ILE A 64 5.14 -10.95 10.45
N ILE A 65 4.88 -12.05 11.15
CA ILE A 65 5.78 -12.67 12.13
C ILE A 65 6.61 -13.73 11.40
N PRO A 66 7.94 -13.56 11.27
CA PRO A 66 8.78 -14.50 10.53
C PRO A 66 8.71 -15.92 11.08
N GLN A 67 8.84 -16.91 10.19
CA GLN A 67 8.81 -18.33 10.56
C GLN A 67 9.88 -18.72 11.59
N SER A 68 11.02 -18.02 11.57
CA SER A 68 12.12 -18.22 12.54
C SER A 68 11.82 -17.66 13.93
N VAL A 69 10.82 -16.78 14.05
CA VAL A 69 10.44 -16.13 15.31
C VAL A 69 9.31 -16.92 15.98
N ASP A 70 8.28 -17.30 15.22
CA ASP A 70 7.13 -18.03 15.75
C ASP A 70 6.64 -19.07 14.74
N ARG A 71 6.99 -20.34 14.98
CA ARG A 71 6.59 -21.46 14.12
C ARG A 71 5.09 -21.74 14.16
N SER A 72 4.40 -21.42 15.25
CA SER A 72 2.95 -21.63 15.36
C SER A 72 2.14 -20.78 14.38
N LYS A 73 2.73 -19.67 13.89
CA LYS A 73 2.07 -18.72 12.98
C LYS A 73 2.32 -19.03 11.51
N VAL A 74 3.07 -20.10 11.20
CA VAL A 74 3.60 -20.36 9.86
C VAL A 74 2.51 -20.64 8.84
N LEU A 75 1.40 -21.26 9.27
CA LEU A 75 0.24 -21.61 8.43
C LEU A 75 -1.03 -20.84 8.81
N MET A 76 -0.88 -19.68 9.44
CA MET A 76 -1.99 -18.84 9.90
C MET A 76 -2.29 -17.75 8.86
N LEU A 77 -3.49 -17.72 8.28
CA LEU A 77 -3.86 -16.73 7.25
C LEU A 77 -3.74 -15.29 7.77
N GLU A 78 -4.06 -15.07 9.05
CA GLU A 78 -3.87 -13.79 9.74
C GLU A 78 -2.41 -13.31 9.73
N ASN A 79 -1.43 -14.22 9.61
CA ASN A 79 -0.01 -13.89 9.53
C ASN A 79 0.47 -13.63 8.09
N TYR A 80 -0.39 -13.79 7.08
CA TYR A 80 0.00 -13.66 5.66
C TYR A 80 -0.29 -12.28 5.07
N LEU A 81 0.60 -11.85 4.18
CA LEU A 81 0.46 -10.70 3.29
C LEU A 81 0.83 -11.09 1.85
N GLY A 82 0.10 -10.55 0.87
CA GLY A 82 0.46 -10.66 -0.53
C GLY A 82 1.42 -9.54 -0.92
N VAL A 83 2.61 -9.89 -1.39
CA VAL A 83 3.63 -8.91 -1.76
C VAL A 83 4.17 -9.15 -3.16
N CYS A 84 4.70 -8.10 -3.77
CA CYS A 84 5.39 -8.20 -5.05
C CYS A 84 6.68 -9.04 -4.91
N SER A 85 7.31 -9.37 -6.03
CA SER A 85 8.61 -10.07 -6.04
C SER A 85 9.72 -9.38 -5.24
N GLY A 86 9.58 -8.08 -4.97
CA GLY A 86 10.54 -7.28 -4.22
C GLY A 86 11.81 -6.95 -5.00
N HIS A 87 11.80 -7.14 -6.32
CA HIS A 87 12.92 -6.81 -7.19
C HIS A 87 12.53 -5.70 -8.17
N PHE A 88 13.25 -4.59 -8.14
CA PHE A 88 13.21 -3.57 -9.17
C PHE A 88 14.46 -3.67 -10.05
N TYR A 89 14.29 -3.95 -11.34
CA TYR A 89 15.42 -4.05 -12.28
C TYR A 89 15.65 -2.72 -12.98
N LEU A 90 16.81 -2.11 -12.74
CA LEU A 90 17.26 -0.92 -13.48
C LEU A 90 17.68 -1.30 -14.90
N ASN A 91 18.37 -2.44 -15.03
CA ASN A 91 18.74 -3.01 -16.31
C ASN A 91 18.65 -4.54 -16.21
N LYS A 92 17.66 -5.13 -16.87
CA LYS A 92 17.44 -6.58 -16.86
C LYS A 92 18.61 -7.36 -17.46
N MET A 93 19.26 -6.83 -18.49
CA MET A 93 20.39 -7.50 -19.17
C MET A 93 21.67 -7.50 -18.32
N ARG A 94 21.89 -6.46 -17.53
CA ARG A 94 23.07 -6.34 -16.65
C ARG A 94 22.85 -6.89 -15.24
N GLY A 95 21.64 -7.35 -14.92
CA GLY A 95 21.30 -7.88 -13.60
C GLY A 95 21.28 -6.84 -12.47
N THR A 96 21.42 -5.55 -12.77
CA THR A 96 21.38 -4.49 -11.77
C THR A 96 19.95 -4.34 -11.23
N LYS A 97 19.78 -4.70 -9.95
CA LYS A 97 18.50 -4.70 -9.26
C LYS A 97 18.57 -3.99 -7.91
N ILE A 98 17.43 -3.48 -7.48
CA ILE A 98 17.19 -2.95 -6.14
C ILE A 98 16.18 -3.88 -5.47
N ASP A 99 16.55 -4.40 -4.30
CA ASP A 99 15.66 -5.21 -3.49
C ASP A 99 14.82 -4.29 -2.59
N HIS A 100 13.53 -4.59 -2.47
CA HIS A 100 12.55 -3.81 -1.70
C HIS A 100 11.40 -4.71 -1.21
N CYS A 101 10.48 -4.16 -0.42
CA CYS A 101 9.41 -4.90 0.27
C CYS A 101 10.00 -6.07 1.08
N ASP A 102 9.33 -7.23 1.08
CA ASP A 102 9.80 -8.49 1.68
C ASP A 102 11.26 -8.81 1.37
N LYS A 103 11.70 -8.55 0.15
CA LYS A 103 13.01 -9.02 -0.30
C LYS A 103 14.18 -8.24 0.29
N SER A 104 13.94 -6.98 0.68
CA SER A 104 14.91 -6.15 1.40
C SER A 104 14.93 -6.45 2.90
N ARG A 105 13.90 -7.10 3.43
CA ARG A 105 13.75 -7.36 4.85
C ARG A 105 14.81 -8.33 5.31
N GLN A 106 15.54 -7.98 6.36
CA GLN A 106 16.55 -8.86 6.91
C GLN A 106 15.89 -10.11 7.53
N ARG A 107 16.56 -11.26 7.41
CA ARG A 107 16.07 -12.54 7.95
C ARG A 107 15.76 -12.39 9.44
N ALA A 108 14.66 -13.00 9.89
CA ALA A 108 14.19 -13.00 11.28
C ALA A 108 13.87 -11.62 11.88
N THR A 109 13.90 -10.53 11.09
CA THR A 109 13.57 -9.20 11.62
C THR A 109 12.06 -9.04 11.68
N LEU A 110 11.52 -8.76 12.87
CA LEU A 110 10.12 -8.38 13.04
C LEU A 110 9.94 -6.91 12.62
N LEU A 111 8.95 -6.64 11.76
CA LEU A 111 8.55 -5.26 11.48
C LEU A 111 7.69 -4.76 12.63
N HIS A 112 7.91 -3.50 13.00
CA HIS A 112 7.08 -2.78 13.95
C HIS A 112 5.79 -2.29 13.28
N LEU A 113 5.87 -1.92 12.00
CA LEU A 113 4.74 -1.46 11.20
C LEU A 113 3.94 -2.64 10.65
N ASN A 114 2.66 -2.78 11.06
CA ASN A 114 1.76 -3.80 10.53
C ASN A 114 0.65 -3.18 9.66
N PRO A 115 0.59 -3.48 8.34
CA PRO A 115 -0.45 -2.93 7.47
C PRO A 115 -1.89 -3.37 7.79
N LYS A 116 -2.08 -4.39 8.63
CA LYS A 116 -3.40 -4.82 9.12
C LYS A 116 -3.87 -4.02 10.35
N ILE A 117 -2.99 -3.23 10.97
CA ILE A 117 -3.31 -2.40 12.13
C ILE A 117 -3.55 -0.97 11.66
N LYS A 118 -4.79 -0.50 11.80
CA LYS A 118 -5.16 0.85 11.36
C LYS A 118 -4.35 1.94 12.06
N ALA A 119 -4.11 1.80 13.36
CA ALA A 119 -3.34 2.76 14.15
C ALA A 119 -1.88 2.90 13.67
N ASP A 120 -1.31 1.85 13.08
CA ASP A 120 0.03 1.88 12.48
C ASP A 120 0.00 2.63 11.15
N ILE A 121 -0.98 2.32 10.31
CA ILE A 121 -1.17 2.98 9.02
C ILE A 121 -1.52 4.47 9.18
N ASP A 122 -2.21 4.87 10.24
CA ASP A 122 -2.53 6.28 10.49
C ASP A 122 -1.28 7.10 10.88
N GLN A 123 -0.18 6.46 11.29
CA GLN A 123 1.08 7.11 11.66
C GLN A 123 2.06 7.29 10.49
N ILE A 124 1.69 6.84 9.28
CA ILE A 124 2.50 7.06 8.09
C ILE A 124 1.91 8.18 7.24
N TYR A 125 2.77 8.93 6.57
CA TYR A 125 2.36 9.98 5.65
C TYR A 125 3.31 10.06 4.46
N TYR A 126 2.92 10.85 3.46
CA TYR A 126 3.78 11.16 2.31
C TYR A 126 4.21 12.62 2.34
N ASP A 127 5.31 12.92 1.67
CA ASP A 127 5.80 14.28 1.43
C ASP A 127 5.78 14.65 -0.06
N ASP A 128 6.32 15.84 -0.38
CA ASP A 128 6.37 16.35 -1.75
C ASP A 128 7.35 15.63 -2.67
N ASP A 129 8.37 14.96 -2.12
CA ASP A 129 9.32 14.13 -2.86
C ASP A 129 8.77 12.70 -3.11
N ALA A 130 7.49 12.48 -2.83
CA ALA A 130 6.84 11.18 -2.89
C ALA A 130 7.45 10.12 -1.94
N SER A 131 8.17 10.55 -0.90
CA SER A 131 8.68 9.69 0.15
C SER A 131 7.54 9.31 1.10
N ILE A 132 7.57 8.07 1.60
CA ILE A 132 6.70 7.61 2.69
C ILE A 132 7.47 7.69 4.01
N MET A 133 6.89 8.30 5.03
CA MET A 133 7.55 8.62 6.29
C MET A 133 6.66 8.31 7.49
N SER A 134 7.26 8.26 8.67
CA SER A 134 6.56 8.24 9.96
C SER A 134 7.36 9.03 11.00
N ALA A 135 6.66 9.68 11.93
CA ALA A 135 7.31 10.29 13.09
C ALA A 135 7.77 9.24 14.12
N ASN A 136 7.20 8.04 14.07
CA ASN A 136 7.66 6.91 14.86
C ASN A 136 8.96 6.36 14.24
N ILE A 137 10.07 6.45 14.99
CA ILE A 137 11.40 6.07 14.51
C ILE A 137 11.48 4.62 14.04
N ASN A 138 10.77 3.70 14.71
CA ASN A 138 10.76 2.28 14.35
C ASN A 138 10.01 2.07 13.03
N PHE A 139 8.87 2.72 12.84
CA PHE A 139 8.12 2.64 11.58
C PHE A 139 8.92 3.28 10.45
N ASN A 140 9.59 4.41 10.70
CA ASN A 140 10.42 5.05 9.71
C ASN A 140 11.62 4.18 9.30
N ASN A 141 12.22 3.45 10.25
CA ASN A 141 13.25 2.45 9.96
C ASN A 141 12.69 1.26 9.15
N ASP A 142 11.49 0.78 9.47
CA ASP A 142 10.87 -0.27 8.67
C ASP A 142 10.64 0.18 7.22
N LEU A 143 10.11 1.40 7.03
CA LEU A 143 9.84 1.98 5.71
C LEU A 143 11.12 2.15 4.87
N ASN A 144 12.21 2.63 5.47
CA ASN A 144 13.42 3.00 4.73
C ASN A 144 14.48 1.90 4.68
N THR A 145 14.72 1.21 5.80
CA THR A 145 15.83 0.25 5.94
C THR A 145 15.37 -1.18 5.67
N GLN A 146 14.25 -1.61 6.27
CA GLN A 146 13.79 -3.00 6.15
C GLN A 146 13.08 -3.23 4.82
N LEU A 147 12.18 -2.33 4.44
CA LEU A 147 11.34 -2.46 3.25
C LEU A 147 11.87 -1.67 2.05
N ASN A 148 12.83 -0.77 2.25
CA ASN A 148 13.41 0.09 1.22
C ASN A 148 12.33 0.71 0.32
N LEU A 149 11.33 1.39 0.91
CA LEU A 149 10.17 1.92 0.17
C LEU A 149 10.42 3.31 -0.40
N ASN A 150 11.60 3.90 -0.22
CA ASN A 150 11.92 5.25 -0.70
C ASN A 150 13.09 5.31 -1.68
N PHE A 151 13.48 4.19 -2.29
CA PHE A 151 14.41 4.23 -3.41
C PHE A 151 13.84 5.06 -4.58
N ASP A 152 14.72 5.71 -5.32
CA ASP A 152 14.35 6.77 -6.27
C ASP A 152 13.32 6.34 -7.30
N GLN A 153 13.45 5.14 -7.89
CA GLN A 153 12.53 4.70 -8.93
C GLN A 153 11.12 4.44 -8.39
N LEU A 154 10.95 4.05 -7.12
CA LEU A 154 9.62 3.92 -6.53
C LEU A 154 8.98 5.29 -6.26
N LYS A 155 9.77 6.28 -5.83
CA LYS A 155 9.31 7.68 -5.69
C LYS A 155 8.90 8.25 -7.04
N LEU A 156 9.70 8.04 -8.08
CA LEU A 156 9.36 8.42 -9.46
C LEU A 156 8.06 7.76 -9.92
N GLN A 157 7.87 6.45 -9.69
CA GLN A 157 6.63 5.76 -10.04
C GLN A 157 5.39 6.35 -9.35
N ARG A 158 5.50 6.70 -8.05
CA ARG A 158 4.45 7.41 -7.33
C ARG A 158 4.13 8.75 -7.99
N GLN A 159 5.17 9.52 -8.33
CA GLN A 159 5.05 10.83 -8.96
C GLN A 159 4.41 10.75 -10.35
N ASP A 160 4.81 9.77 -11.16
CA ASP A 160 4.29 9.53 -12.51
C ASP A 160 2.80 9.18 -12.49
N VAL A 161 2.39 8.28 -11.58
CA VAL A 161 0.97 7.93 -11.42
C VAL A 161 0.15 9.15 -11.03
N PHE A 162 0.65 9.99 -10.11
CA PHE A 162 -0.02 11.25 -9.77
C PHE A 162 -0.10 12.21 -10.96
N ASN A 163 1.01 12.45 -11.66
CA ASN A 163 1.07 13.38 -12.80
C ASN A 163 0.12 12.96 -13.92
N ASN A 164 0.10 11.67 -14.27
CA ASN A 164 -0.79 11.12 -15.28
C ASN A 164 -2.25 11.27 -14.86
N ASN A 165 -2.58 10.96 -13.60
CA ASN A 165 -3.93 11.09 -13.07
C ASN A 165 -4.40 12.56 -13.06
N LEU A 166 -3.52 13.48 -12.66
CA LEU A 166 -3.80 14.92 -12.65
C LEU A 166 -4.00 15.47 -14.07
N LYS A 167 -3.15 15.07 -15.03
CA LYS A 167 -3.28 15.47 -16.44
C LYS A 167 -4.63 15.07 -17.02
N GLN A 168 -5.03 13.81 -16.80
CA GLN A 168 -6.34 13.30 -17.22
C GLN A 168 -7.48 14.05 -16.54
N LEU A 169 -7.38 14.28 -15.23
CA LEU A 169 -8.38 15.02 -14.46
C LEU A 169 -8.57 16.44 -15.01
N ILE A 170 -7.47 17.17 -15.25
CA ILE A 170 -7.52 18.54 -15.78
C ILE A 170 -8.16 18.54 -17.16
N SER A 171 -7.74 17.63 -18.05
CA SER A 171 -8.30 17.50 -19.41
C SER A 171 -9.81 17.26 -19.39
N VAL A 172 -10.29 16.32 -18.58
CA VAL A 172 -11.73 16.03 -18.48
C VAL A 172 -12.47 17.21 -17.86
N SER A 173 -11.91 17.80 -16.80
CA SER A 173 -12.53 18.92 -16.09
C SER A 173 -12.68 20.16 -16.96
N SER A 174 -11.73 20.44 -17.86
CA SER A 174 -11.84 21.57 -18.79
C SER A 174 -12.92 21.34 -19.84
N THR A 175 -13.01 20.14 -20.41
CA THR A 175 -14.07 19.75 -21.36
C THR A 175 -15.47 19.96 -20.78
N ILE A 176 -15.68 19.58 -19.51
CA ILE A 176 -16.98 19.72 -18.84
C ILE A 176 -17.10 20.99 -17.98
N LYS A 177 -16.19 21.96 -18.16
CA LYS A 177 -16.17 23.27 -17.46
C LYS A 177 -16.31 23.16 -15.93
N MET A 178 -15.65 22.17 -15.33
CA MET A 178 -15.64 21.95 -13.89
C MET A 178 -14.52 22.75 -13.21
N SER A 179 -14.85 23.45 -12.11
CA SER A 179 -13.85 24.13 -11.28
C SER A 179 -12.76 23.18 -10.77
N LYS A 180 -11.52 23.66 -10.61
CA LYS A 180 -10.40 22.90 -10.04
C LYS A 180 -10.73 22.25 -8.70
N THR A 181 -11.32 23.01 -7.76
CA THR A 181 -11.70 22.49 -6.43
C THR A 181 -12.65 21.31 -6.52
N LYS A 182 -13.71 21.40 -7.33
CA LYS A 182 -14.64 20.27 -7.56
C LYS A 182 -13.95 19.07 -8.21
N ALA A 183 -13.03 19.30 -9.15
CA ALA A 183 -12.26 18.25 -9.78
C ALA A 183 -11.36 17.52 -8.77
N TYR A 184 -10.59 18.25 -7.96
CA TYR A 184 -9.74 17.68 -6.91
C TYR A 184 -10.55 16.95 -5.84
N CYS A 185 -11.72 17.45 -5.45
CA CYS A 185 -12.65 16.74 -4.55
C CYS A 185 -13.08 15.38 -5.11
N ARG A 186 -13.42 15.31 -6.41
CA ARG A 186 -13.78 14.03 -7.06
C ARG A 186 -12.59 13.09 -7.12
N ALA A 187 -11.40 13.60 -7.45
CA ALA A 187 -10.19 12.80 -7.50
C ALA A 187 -9.78 12.26 -6.13
N LEU A 188 -9.91 13.07 -5.06
CA LEU A 188 -9.68 12.63 -3.69
C LEU A 188 -10.64 11.49 -3.29
N ARG A 189 -11.94 11.61 -3.62
CA ARG A 189 -12.92 10.55 -3.37
C ARG A 189 -12.55 9.26 -4.12
N SER A 190 -12.15 9.38 -5.38
CA SER A 190 -11.69 8.24 -6.17
C SER A 190 -10.44 7.58 -5.57
N ALA A 191 -9.44 8.37 -5.18
CA ALA A 191 -8.23 7.87 -4.53
C ALA A 191 -8.52 7.17 -3.19
N LYS A 192 -9.52 7.65 -2.43
CA LYS A 192 -10.02 7.00 -1.20
C LYS A 192 -10.70 5.65 -1.44
N LEU A 193 -11.20 5.37 -2.66
CA LEU A 193 -11.67 4.02 -3.02
C LEU A 193 -10.50 3.03 -3.19
N ARG A 194 -9.27 3.55 -3.29
CA ARG A 194 -8.02 2.79 -3.36
C ARG A 194 -8.00 1.78 -4.53
N THR A 195 -8.59 2.15 -5.67
CA THR A 195 -8.62 1.31 -6.88
C THR A 195 -7.48 1.59 -7.86
N THR A 196 -6.44 2.32 -7.41
CA THR A 196 -5.28 2.69 -8.22
C THR A 196 -3.99 2.45 -7.45
N GLU A 197 -2.88 2.22 -8.18
CA GLU A 197 -1.56 2.17 -7.55
C GLU A 197 -1.27 3.45 -6.77
N PHE A 198 -0.50 3.31 -5.68
CA PHE A 198 -0.06 4.42 -4.84
C PHE A 198 -1.21 5.33 -4.35
N SER A 199 -2.37 4.75 -4.08
CA SER A 199 -3.55 5.44 -3.53
C SER A 199 -3.24 6.34 -2.34
N GLY A 200 -2.35 5.92 -1.43
CA GLY A 200 -1.94 6.73 -0.29
C GLY A 200 -1.28 8.05 -0.72
N TYR A 201 -0.42 7.99 -1.74
CA TYR A 201 0.25 9.17 -2.28
C TYR A 201 -0.72 10.08 -3.04
N LEU A 202 -1.65 9.51 -3.81
CA LEU A 202 -2.71 10.28 -4.49
C LEU A 202 -3.58 11.04 -3.49
N ILE A 203 -3.98 10.39 -2.38
CA ILE A 203 -4.76 11.03 -1.32
C ILE A 203 -3.99 12.23 -0.74
N PHE A 204 -2.69 12.06 -0.44
CA PHE A 204 -1.84 13.15 0.04
C PHE A 204 -1.82 14.33 -0.94
N ARG A 205 -1.52 14.07 -2.22
CA ARG A 205 -1.39 15.12 -3.24
C ARG A 205 -2.71 15.86 -3.47
N TYR A 206 -3.84 15.15 -3.55
CA TYR A 206 -5.13 15.79 -3.75
C TYR A 206 -5.61 16.58 -2.53
N LYS A 207 -5.32 16.12 -1.30
CA LYS A 207 -5.55 16.93 -0.09
C LYS A 207 -4.76 18.23 -0.14
N LYS A 208 -3.48 18.17 -0.50
CA LYS A 208 -2.61 19.35 -0.62
C LYS A 208 -3.11 20.34 -1.68
N LEU A 209 -3.46 19.86 -2.87
CA LEU A 209 -4.05 20.70 -3.92
C LEU A 209 -5.35 21.37 -3.50
N LEU A 210 -6.22 20.65 -2.77
CA LEU A 210 -7.44 21.24 -2.22
C LEU A 210 -7.14 22.34 -1.21
N MET A 211 -6.23 22.11 -0.27
CA MET A 211 -5.82 23.11 0.72
C MET A 211 -5.32 24.39 0.06
N ASN A 212 -4.45 24.27 -0.96
CA ASN A 212 -3.93 25.42 -1.70
C ASN A 212 -5.02 26.14 -2.52
N SER A 213 -5.96 25.40 -3.12
CA SER A 213 -7.05 26.02 -3.89
C SER A 213 -8.04 26.81 -3.01
N VAL A 214 -8.16 26.46 -1.74
CA VAL A 214 -9.03 27.13 -0.77
C VAL A 214 -8.37 28.38 -0.21
N SER A 215 -7.06 28.36 0.04
CA SER A 215 -6.31 29.55 0.47
C SER A 215 -6.35 30.67 -0.58
N ASP A 216 -6.40 30.32 -1.86
CA ASP A 216 -6.45 31.29 -2.97
C ASP A 216 -7.86 31.90 -3.16
N SER A 217 -8.92 31.28 -2.63
CA SER A 217 -10.31 31.65 -2.94
C SER A 217 -11.04 32.42 -1.84
N ILE A 218 -10.76 32.25 -0.54
CA ILE A 218 -11.39 33.04 0.55
C ILE A 218 -10.48 33.16 1.78
N GLY A 219 -10.32 34.39 2.29
CA GLY A 219 -9.72 34.68 3.60
C GLY A 219 -10.42 33.94 4.75
N LYS A 220 -9.68 33.04 5.41
CA LYS A 220 -9.79 32.47 6.78
C LYS A 220 -11.14 31.99 7.36
N ARG A 221 -12.33 32.22 6.79
CA ARG A 221 -13.62 31.81 7.41
C ARG A 221 -14.25 30.51 6.88
N ILE A 222 -13.73 29.90 5.81
CA ILE A 222 -14.29 28.67 5.21
C ILE A 222 -13.52 27.38 5.61
N TYR A 223 -12.47 27.51 6.43
CA TYR A 223 -11.69 26.36 6.89
C TYR A 223 -12.54 25.36 7.70
N ALA A 224 -13.50 25.82 8.50
CA ALA A 224 -14.32 24.95 9.35
C ALA A 224 -15.31 24.06 8.56
N SER A 225 -15.93 24.58 7.49
CA SER A 225 -16.93 23.83 6.71
C SER A 225 -16.29 22.78 5.79
N ILE A 226 -15.09 23.04 5.27
CA ILE A 226 -14.35 22.08 4.44
C ILE A 226 -13.66 21.00 5.30
N PHE A 227 -13.19 21.35 6.50
CA PHE A 227 -12.68 20.35 7.45
C PHE A 227 -13.76 19.32 7.83
N CYS A 228 -15.02 19.75 7.88
CA CYS A 228 -16.18 18.86 8.07
C CYS A 228 -16.43 17.93 6.86
N LEU A 229 -16.22 18.40 5.62
CA LEU A 229 -16.34 17.61 4.37
C LEU A 229 -15.14 16.69 4.10
N LEU A 230 -13.95 17.01 4.64
CA LEU A 230 -12.75 16.19 4.52
C LEU A 230 -12.72 15.03 5.53
N ASN A 231 -13.38 15.20 6.69
CA ASN A 231 -13.45 14.22 7.78
C ASN A 231 -14.80 13.48 7.90
N ARG A 232 -15.87 13.95 7.26
CA ARG A 232 -17.09 13.16 7.02
C ARG A 232 -17.08 12.71 5.54
N ILE A 233 -16.51 11.53 5.26
CA ILE A 233 -16.65 10.62 4.08
C ILE A 233 -15.37 9.78 3.98
#